data_AF-A0A380JTQ1-F1
#
_entry.id   AF-A0A380JTQ1-F1
#
_cell.length_a   1.000
_cell.length_b   1.000
_cell.length_c   1.000
_cell.angle_alpha   90.00
_cell.angle_beta   90.00
_cell.angle_gamma   90.00
#
_symmetry.space_group_name_H-M   'P 1'
#
loop_
_entity.id
_entity.type
_entity.pdbx_description
1 polymer ?
#
loop_
_entity_poly.entity_id
_entity_poly.type
_entity_poly.pdbx_seq_one_letter_code
_entity_poly.pdbx_strand_id
1 'polypeptide(L)'
;MDIAKVTNSEFKSGTLEDALEEADIFIGVSAPGVLKTEWISKMVERPVIFAMANPIPEIYPDEALLEAGAYIVGTAAVIFITKLIISLLSQVFLGVH
;
A
#
# COMPACT_ATOMS: atom_id res chain seq x y z
N MET A 1 -23.75 2.00 -12.03
CA MET A 1 -23.13 3.20 -11.42
C MET A 1 -21.63 3.01 -11.52
N ASP A 2 -20.92 3.90 -12.19
CA ASP A 2 -19.45 3.83 -12.26
C ASP A 2 -18.88 4.27 -10.91
N ILE A 3 -18.17 3.38 -10.21
CA ILE A 3 -17.55 3.67 -8.90
C ILE A 3 -16.60 4.88 -9.01
N ALA A 4 -15.85 4.97 -10.12
CA ALA A 4 -14.97 6.10 -10.38
C ALA A 4 -15.70 7.46 -10.38
N LYS A 5 -16.97 7.53 -10.83
CA LYS A 5 -17.74 8.79 -10.86
C LYS A 5 -18.15 9.28 -9.47
N VAL A 6 -18.12 8.40 -8.46
CA VAL A 6 -18.52 8.75 -7.08
C VAL A 6 -17.33 8.80 -6.12
N THR A 7 -16.21 8.15 -6.43
CA THR A 7 -15.00 8.16 -5.60
C THR A 7 -13.91 9.13 -6.07
N ASN A 8 -13.83 9.42 -7.38
CA ASN A 8 -12.85 10.34 -7.95
C ASN A 8 -13.44 11.74 -8.15
N SER A 9 -13.79 12.41 -7.05
CA SER A 9 -14.44 13.73 -7.06
C SER A 9 -13.58 14.83 -7.69
N GLU A 10 -12.25 14.65 -7.66
CA GLU A 10 -11.27 15.55 -8.28
C GLU A 10 -11.04 15.26 -9.77
N PHE A 11 -11.71 14.26 -10.34
CA PHE A 11 -11.56 13.83 -11.73
C PHE A 11 -10.09 13.58 -12.11
N LYS A 12 -9.27 13.08 -11.18
CA LYS A 12 -7.87 12.70 -11.45
C LYS A 12 -7.84 11.69 -12.60
N SER A 13 -6.95 11.92 -13.56
CA SER A 13 -6.75 11.05 -14.72
C SER A 13 -5.27 10.95 -15.00
N GLY A 14 -4.82 9.77 -15.42
CA GLY A 14 -3.40 9.51 -15.60
C GLY A 14 -3.07 8.04 -15.40
N THR A 15 -1.80 7.80 -15.14
CA THR A 15 -1.23 6.50 -14.81
C THR A 15 -1.43 6.16 -13.32
N LEU A 16 -1.09 4.91 -12.94
CA LEU A 16 -1.07 4.52 -11.54
C LEU A 16 -0.10 5.38 -10.71
N GLU A 17 1.02 5.79 -11.30
CA GLU A 17 2.01 6.66 -10.66
C GLU A 17 1.41 8.03 -10.32
N ASP A 18 0.66 8.63 -11.25
CA ASP A 18 0.00 9.93 -11.01
C ASP A 18 -1.07 9.85 -9.91
N ALA A 19 -1.68 8.68 -9.75
CA ALA A 19 -2.67 8.43 -8.69
C ALA A 19 -2.05 8.22 -7.30
N LEU A 20 -0.74 7.92 -7.23
CA LEU A 20 0.00 7.65 -6.00
C LEU A 20 0.64 8.90 -5.39
N GLU A 21 0.82 9.97 -6.16
CA GLU A 21 1.38 11.22 -5.66
C GLU A 21 0.51 11.79 -4.53
N GLU A 22 1.13 12.03 -3.37
CA GLU A 22 0.49 12.46 -2.11
C GLU A 22 -0.62 11.52 -1.59
N ALA A 23 -0.69 10.28 -2.06
CA ALA A 23 -1.69 9.32 -1.58
C ALA A 23 -1.36 8.82 -0.16
N ASP A 24 -2.38 8.72 0.69
CA ASP A 24 -2.21 8.14 2.04
C ASP A 24 -2.15 6.60 2.01
N ILE A 25 -2.97 6.00 1.15
CA ILE A 25 -3.20 4.55 1.14
C ILE A 25 -3.22 4.03 -0.31
N PHE A 26 -2.44 2.97 -0.55
CA PHE A 26 -2.57 2.14 -1.74
C PHE A 26 -3.27 0.83 -1.40
N ILE A 27 -4.26 0.43 -2.21
CA ILE A 27 -4.91 -0.87 -2.13
C ILE A 27 -4.90 -1.51 -3.51
N GLY A 28 -4.01 -2.49 -3.69
CA GLY A 28 -3.92 -3.32 -4.88
C GLY A 28 -4.58 -4.68 -4.67
N VAL A 29 -5.36 -5.13 -5.65
CA VAL A 29 -5.99 -6.46 -5.70
C VAL A 29 -5.81 -7.15 -7.05
N SER A 30 -4.94 -6.63 -7.93
CA SER A 30 -5.08 -6.84 -9.38
C SER A 30 -3.99 -7.73 -9.98
N ALA A 31 -2.71 -7.35 -9.85
CA ALA A 31 -1.64 -7.95 -10.63
C ALA A 31 -0.27 -7.87 -9.92
N PRO A 32 0.60 -8.86 -10.13
CA PRO A 32 1.90 -8.92 -9.48
C PRO A 32 2.86 -7.84 -10.00
N GLY A 33 3.68 -7.28 -9.11
CA GLY A 33 4.79 -6.38 -9.47
C GLY A 33 4.39 -5.04 -10.09
N VAL A 34 3.12 -4.64 -9.97
CA VAL A 34 2.63 -3.39 -10.57
C VAL A 34 3.01 -2.15 -9.75
N LEU A 35 3.33 -2.30 -8.46
CA LEU A 35 3.70 -1.17 -7.60
C LEU A 35 5.23 -1.13 -7.47
N LYS A 36 5.85 -0.01 -7.88
CA LYS A 36 7.29 0.18 -7.78
C LYS A 36 7.68 0.91 -6.51
N THR A 37 8.83 0.56 -5.96
CA THR A 37 9.47 1.21 -4.81
C THR A 37 9.60 2.73 -4.97
N GLU A 38 9.98 3.17 -6.17
CA GLU A 38 10.15 4.58 -6.54
C GLU A 38 8.86 5.41 -6.44
N TRP A 39 7.69 4.76 -6.47
CA TRP A 39 6.40 5.44 -6.42
C TRP A 39 5.90 5.60 -4.99
N ILE A 40 6.27 4.67 -4.10
CA ILE A 40 5.90 4.75 -2.68
C ILE A 40 6.59 5.96 -2.02
N SER A 41 7.79 6.31 -2.44
CA SER A 41 8.48 7.52 -1.94
C SER A 41 7.82 8.84 -2.36
N LYS A 42 6.88 8.81 -3.32
CA LYS A 42 6.06 9.97 -3.74
C LYS A 42 4.73 10.06 -3.00
N MET A 43 4.41 9.06 -2.18
CA MET A 43 3.26 9.09 -1.28
C MET A 43 3.57 9.98 -0.07
N VAL A 44 2.60 10.11 0.85
CA VAL A 44 2.81 10.83 2.11
C VAL A 44 3.91 10.19 2.97
N GLU A 45 4.44 10.92 3.96
CA GLU A 45 5.55 10.47 4.84
C GLU A 45 5.30 9.11 5.52
N ARG A 46 4.04 8.76 5.79
CA ARG A 46 3.66 7.50 6.45
C ARG A 46 2.61 6.75 5.63
N PRO A 47 2.98 6.20 4.46
CA PRO A 47 2.00 5.62 3.56
C PRO A 47 1.64 4.19 3.98
N VAL A 48 0.38 3.82 3.74
CA VAL A 48 -0.13 2.47 4.02
C VAL A 48 -0.32 1.71 2.71
N ILE A 49 0.28 0.54 2.60
CA ILE A 49 0.24 -0.29 1.38
C ILE A 49 -0.50 -1.59 1.68
N PHE A 50 -1.53 -1.89 0.91
CA PHE A 50 -2.19 -3.20 0.88
C PHE A 50 -1.97 -3.85 -0.49
N ALA A 51 -1.00 -4.77 -0.57
CA ALA A 51 -0.68 -5.54 -1.78
C ALA A 51 -1.32 -6.93 -1.71
N MET A 52 -2.57 -7.04 -2.15
CA MET A 52 -3.41 -8.23 -1.97
C MET A 52 -3.33 -9.25 -3.12
N ALA A 53 -2.60 -8.98 -4.20
CA ALA A 53 -2.43 -9.95 -5.29
C ALA A 53 -1.80 -11.26 -4.79
N ASN A 54 -2.25 -12.37 -5.38
CA ASN A 54 -1.84 -13.73 -5.04
C ASN A 54 -1.64 -14.53 -6.34
N PRO A 55 -0.61 -15.40 -6.47
CA PRO A 55 0.40 -15.77 -5.47
C PRO A 55 1.52 -14.76 -5.22
N ILE A 56 1.71 -13.82 -6.13
CA ILE A 56 2.76 -12.81 -6.08
C ILE A 56 2.09 -11.45 -5.83
N PRO A 57 2.50 -10.69 -4.79
CA PRO A 57 1.90 -9.40 -4.46
C PRO A 57 2.28 -8.30 -5.47
N GLU A 58 1.57 -7.18 -5.41
CA GLU A 58 1.88 -5.97 -6.18
C GLU A 58 3.29 -5.43 -5.90
N ILE A 59 3.74 -5.56 -4.65
CA ILE A 59 5.10 -5.30 -4.16
C ILE A 59 5.38 -6.24 -2.97
N TYR A 60 6.62 -6.67 -2.78
CA TYR A 60 6.95 -7.49 -1.61
C TYR A 60 7.02 -6.64 -0.33
N PRO A 61 6.62 -7.19 0.84
CA PRO A 61 6.56 -6.41 2.08
C PRO A 61 7.90 -5.87 2.58
N ASP A 62 8.96 -6.62 2.39
CA ASP A 62 10.33 -6.20 2.72
C ASP A 62 10.78 -5.04 1.83
N GLU A 63 10.54 -5.13 0.53
CA GLU A 63 10.81 -4.03 -0.41
C GLU A 63 10.02 -2.77 -0.03
N ALA A 64 8.72 -2.89 0.21
CA ALA A 64 7.87 -1.78 0.61
C ALA A 64 8.28 -1.12 1.95
N LEU A 65 8.59 -1.92 2.98
CA LEU A 65 8.94 -1.41 4.33
C LEU A 65 10.38 -0.89 4.42
N LEU A 66 11.34 -1.62 3.84
CA LEU A 66 12.76 -1.35 4.07
C LEU A 66 13.36 -0.43 3.01
N GLU A 67 12.89 -0.53 1.77
CA GLU A 67 13.46 0.23 0.64
C GLU A 67 12.58 1.41 0.26
N ALA A 68 11.25 1.24 0.31
CA ALA A 68 10.30 2.23 -0.18
C ALA A 68 9.79 3.23 0.88
N GLY A 69 9.99 2.91 2.17
CA GLY A 69 9.56 3.77 3.29
C GLY A 69 8.08 3.63 3.65
N ALA A 70 7.42 2.53 3.28
CA ALA A 70 6.05 2.27 3.70
C ALA A 70 5.96 2.16 5.22
N TYR A 71 4.91 2.74 5.80
CA TYR A 71 4.72 2.76 7.24
C TYR A 71 3.99 1.51 7.74
N ILE A 72 3.01 1.04 6.97
CA ILE A 72 2.27 -0.21 7.20
C ILE A 72 2.14 -0.94 5.87
N VAL A 73 2.42 -2.25 5.86
CA VAL A 73 2.26 -3.09 4.67
C VAL A 73 1.47 -4.34 4.99
N GLY A 74 0.36 -4.55 4.27
CA GLY A 74 -0.45 -5.76 4.34
C GLY A 74 -0.43 -6.53 3.03
N THR A 75 -0.45 -7.86 3.12
CA THR A 75 -0.54 -8.78 1.97
C THR A 75 -1.50 -9.93 2.26
N ALA A 76 -2.14 -10.47 1.22
CA ALA A 76 -3.08 -11.59 1.35
C ALA A 76 -2.40 -12.96 1.52
N ALA A 77 -1.08 -13.05 1.31
CA ALA A 77 -0.34 -14.30 1.46
C ALA A 77 -0.17 -14.67 2.95
N VAL A 78 -0.59 -15.87 3.33
CA VAL A 78 -0.62 -16.37 4.73
C VAL A 78 0.74 -16.27 5.43
N ILE A 79 1.85 -16.48 4.71
CA ILE A 79 3.22 -16.33 5.23
C ILE A 79 3.51 -14.89 5.70
N PHE A 80 2.85 -13.91 5.10
CA PHE A 80 3.04 -12.49 5.38
C PHE A 80 1.93 -11.88 6.25
N ILE A 81 0.72 -12.45 6.28
CA ILE A 81 -0.37 -12.04 7.18
C ILE A 81 0.10 -12.03 8.64
N THR A 82 0.88 -13.04 9.06
CA THR A 82 1.43 -13.10 10.42
C THR A 82 2.34 -11.91 10.73
N LYS A 83 3.11 -11.42 9.75
CA LYS A 83 4.02 -10.28 9.92
C LYS A 83 3.28 -8.94 9.97
N LEU A 84 2.20 -8.79 9.20
CA LEU A 84 1.31 -7.63 9.28
C LEU A 84 0.67 -7.52 10.67
N ILE A 85 0.13 -8.62 11.22
CA ILE A 85 -0.49 -8.63 12.56
C ILE A 85 0.54 -8.20 13.62
N ILE A 86 1.77 -8.68 13.55
CA ILE A 86 2.84 -8.30 14.48
C ILE A 86 3.20 -6.81 14.35
N SER A 87 3.27 -6.27 13.12
CA SER A 87 3.58 -4.85 12.87
C SER A 87 2.46 -3.91 13.35
N LEU A 88 1.20 -4.26 13.09
CA LEU A 88 0.05 -3.51 13.61
C LEU A 88 0.02 -3.51 15.14
N LEU A 89 0.29 -4.67 15.76
CA LEU A 89 0.36 -4.75 17.22
C LEU A 89 1.49 -3.87 17.76
N SER A 90 2.69 -3.90 17.18
CA SER A 90 3.81 -3.07 17.67
C SER A 90 3.48 -1.57 17.60
N GLN A 91 2.88 -1.10 16.52
CA GLN A 91 2.52 0.30 16.39
C GLN A 91 1.34 0.74 17.27
N VAL A 92 0.37 -0.15 17.51
CA VAL A 92 -0.70 0.10 18.49
C VAL A 92 -0.14 0.23 19.89
N PHE A 93 0.84 -0.61 20.29
CA PHE A 93 1.46 -0.52 21.62
C PHE A 93 2.40 0.69 21.77
N LEU A 94 3.06 1.14 20.70
CA LEU A 94 3.90 2.34 20.70
C LEU A 94 3.11 3.65 20.81
N GLY A 95 1.79 3.65 20.55
CA GLY A 95 0.93 4.83 20.66
C GLY A 95 0.22 5.02 22.02
N VAL A 96 0.48 4.17 23.02
CA VAL A 96 -0.19 4.20 24.34
C VAL A 96 0.67 4.90 25.42
N HIS A 97 1.77 5.56 25.05
CA HIS A 97 2.58 6.39 25.95
C HIS A 97 2.75 7.81 25.42
#